data_AF-A0A951JI80-F1
#
_entry.id   AF-A0A951JI80-F1
#
_cell.length_a   1.000
_cell.length_b   1.000
_cell.length_c   1.000
_cell.angle_alpha   90.00
_cell.angle_beta   90.00
_cell.angle_gamma   90.00
#
_symmetry.space_group_name_H-M   'P 1'
#
loop_
_entity.id
_entity.type
_entity.pdbx_description
1 polymer ?
#
loop_
_entity_poly.entity_id
_entity_poly.type
_entity_poly.pdbx_seq_one_letter_code
_entity_poly.pdbx_strand_id
1 'polypeptide(L)'
;MRFFIAAVSAALFAILAAPVSAAEGETIFAQQCAACHGRKGEGMQYVAPSLKGSEFVSSASVDDIKAVVRAGRSGDAKKHPAFPAVMPPFPNLSEEELTAIAEYVHVSLQQ
;
A
#
# COMPACT_ATOMS: atom_id res chain seq x y z
N MET A 1 16.91 53.86 -1.95
CA MET A 1 17.72 52.98 -1.08
C MET A 1 17.03 52.96 0.28
N ARG A 2 16.29 51.95 0.73
CA ARG A 2 16.40 50.49 0.62
C ARG A 2 14.99 49.89 0.64
N PHE A 3 14.72 48.93 -0.24
CA PHE A 3 13.53 48.09 -0.18
C PHE A 3 13.80 46.97 0.85
N PHE A 4 13.01 46.89 1.92
CA PHE A 4 13.05 45.75 2.83
C PHE A 4 12.09 44.67 2.33
N ILE A 5 12.67 43.54 1.98
CA ILE A 5 12.03 42.29 1.60
C ILE A 5 11.48 41.64 2.87
N ALA A 6 10.20 41.28 2.88
CA ALA A 6 9.66 40.29 3.80
C ALA A 6 8.98 39.20 2.94
N ALA A 7 9.72 38.12 2.71
CA ALA A 7 9.18 36.92 2.08
C ALA A 7 8.19 36.28 3.05
N VAL A 8 6.90 36.29 2.69
CA VAL A 8 5.88 35.52 3.41
C VAL A 8 6.03 34.07 2.94
N SER A 9 6.87 33.31 3.62
CA SER A 9 6.95 31.86 3.47
C SER A 9 5.69 31.21 4.01
N ALA A 10 4.64 31.20 3.20
CA ALA A 10 3.46 30.38 3.43
C ALA A 10 3.71 28.99 2.81
N ALA A 11 4.50 28.16 3.51
CA ALA A 11 4.39 26.72 3.37
C ALA A 11 3.02 26.34 3.96
N LEU A 12 1.98 26.50 3.14
CA LEU A 12 0.63 26.04 3.45
C LEU A 12 0.71 24.53 3.57
N PHE A 13 0.67 24.08 4.83
CA PHE A 13 0.09 22.83 5.28
C PHE A 13 -0.25 21.85 4.16
N ALA A 14 0.58 20.80 4.05
CA ALA A 14 0.12 19.54 3.48
C ALA A 14 -1.22 19.20 4.15
N ILE A 15 -2.30 19.29 3.36
CA ILE A 15 -3.64 18.90 3.77
C ILE A 15 -3.51 17.44 4.17
N LEU A 16 -3.81 17.16 5.44
CA LEU A 16 -3.76 15.84 6.04
C LEU A 16 -4.87 14.98 5.41
N ALA A 17 -4.62 14.43 4.22
CA ALA A 17 -5.54 13.50 3.54
C ALA A 17 -5.69 12.15 4.28
N ALA A 18 -4.93 11.95 5.37
CA ALA A 18 -4.62 10.63 5.92
C ALA A 18 -5.70 9.89 6.77
N PRO A 19 -6.78 10.47 7.34
CA PRO A 19 -7.68 9.66 8.17
C PRO A 19 -8.74 8.89 7.37
N VAL A 20 -9.22 9.46 6.25
CA VAL A 20 -10.27 8.82 5.44
C VAL A 20 -9.68 7.69 4.59
N SER A 21 -8.52 7.91 3.96
CA SER A 21 -7.88 6.88 3.12
C SER A 21 -7.43 5.66 3.94
N ALA A 22 -6.99 5.86 5.19
CA ALA A 22 -6.57 4.76 6.05
C ALA A 22 -7.73 3.85 6.46
N ALA A 23 -8.89 4.41 6.85
CA ALA A 23 -10.06 3.62 7.26
C ALA A 23 -10.72 2.87 6.08
N GLU A 24 -10.76 3.52 4.91
CA GLU A 24 -11.20 2.89 3.67
C GLU A 24 -10.25 1.77 3.24
N GLY A 25 -8.94 2.04 3.25
CA GLY A 25 -7.91 1.05 2.95
C GLY A 25 -7.94 -0.14 3.90
N GLU A 26 -8.16 0.06 5.20
CA GLU A 26 -8.35 -1.01 6.18
C GLU A 26 -9.57 -1.88 5.84
N THR A 27 -10.67 -1.25 5.46
CA THR A 27 -11.91 -1.96 5.08
C THR A 27 -11.70 -2.81 3.83
N ILE A 28 -11.09 -2.24 2.79
CA ILE A 28 -10.74 -2.96 1.55
C ILE A 28 -9.79 -4.11 1.88
N PHE A 29 -8.76 -3.87 2.70
CA PHE A 29 -7.80 -4.89 3.10
C PHE A 29 -8.49 -6.08 3.77
N ALA A 30 -9.37 -5.81 4.74
CA ALA A 30 -10.10 -6.83 5.46
C ALA A 30 -10.99 -7.68 4.53
N GLN A 31 -11.60 -7.06 3.53
CA GLN A 31 -12.52 -7.72 2.60
C GLN A 31 -11.81 -8.50 1.49
N GLN A 32 -10.69 -7.99 0.98
CA GLN A 32 -10.10 -8.48 -0.27
C GLN A 32 -8.69 -9.05 -0.12
N CYS A 33 -7.93 -8.62 0.88
CA CYS A 33 -6.50 -8.95 0.99
C CYS A 33 -6.21 -9.92 2.15
N ALA A 34 -6.89 -9.74 3.28
CA ALA A 34 -6.64 -10.46 4.53
C ALA A 34 -6.87 -11.98 4.42
N ALA A 35 -7.72 -12.41 3.48
CA ALA A 35 -7.96 -13.83 3.22
C ALA A 35 -6.71 -14.58 2.75
N CYS A 36 -5.73 -13.88 2.15
CA CYS A 36 -4.46 -14.44 1.71
C CYS A 36 -3.27 -13.94 2.55
N HIS A 37 -3.24 -12.63 2.85
CA HIS A 37 -2.14 -11.98 3.55
C HIS A 37 -2.27 -11.95 5.07
N GLY A 38 -3.33 -12.54 5.64
CA GLY A 38 -3.59 -12.51 7.06
C GLY A 38 -4.20 -11.19 7.52
N ARG A 39 -4.90 -11.21 8.67
CA ARG A 39 -5.64 -10.05 9.19
C ARG A 39 -4.73 -8.91 9.62
N LYS A 40 -3.49 -9.21 9.99
CA LYS A 40 -2.44 -8.26 10.38
C LYS A 40 -1.35 -8.13 9.32
N GLY A 41 -1.59 -8.65 8.10
CA GLY A 41 -0.59 -8.67 7.06
C GLY A 41 0.58 -9.60 7.33
N GLU A 42 0.43 -10.58 8.23
CA GLU A 42 1.47 -11.51 8.68
C GLU A 42 1.81 -12.60 7.64
N GLY A 43 0.99 -12.72 6.60
CA GLY A 43 1.12 -13.72 5.56
C GLY A 43 0.64 -15.11 5.99
N MET A 44 0.63 -16.02 5.02
CA MET A 44 0.31 -17.43 5.20
C MET A 44 1.24 -18.25 4.32
N GLN A 45 2.00 -19.16 4.94
CA GLN A 45 2.97 -19.99 4.24
C GLN A 45 2.32 -20.74 3.07
N TYR A 46 3.00 -20.78 1.92
CA TYR A 46 2.53 -21.33 0.65
C TYR A 46 1.34 -20.61 -0.02
N VAL A 47 0.75 -19.61 0.62
CA VAL A 47 -0.37 -18.83 0.07
C VAL A 47 0.07 -17.42 -0.28
N ALA A 48 0.52 -16.63 0.69
CA ALA A 48 0.97 -15.26 0.43
C ALA A 48 2.01 -14.82 1.46
N PRO A 49 3.00 -14.01 1.06
CA PRO A 49 4.01 -13.50 1.98
C PRO A 49 3.43 -12.49 2.95
N SER A 50 4.16 -12.28 4.04
CA SER A 50 3.92 -11.16 4.94
C SER A 50 4.03 -9.85 4.17
N LEU A 51 3.07 -8.96 4.42
CA LEU A 51 3.11 -7.56 4.01
C LEU A 51 3.65 -6.68 5.14
N LYS A 52 3.40 -7.06 6.40
CA LYS A 52 3.98 -6.40 7.56
C LYS A 52 5.47 -6.73 7.67
N GLY A 53 6.30 -5.70 7.78
CA GLY A 53 7.77 -5.85 7.80
C GLY A 53 8.36 -6.34 6.48
N SER A 54 7.61 -6.28 5.38
CA SER A 54 8.10 -6.68 4.06
C SER A 54 9.07 -5.63 3.51
N GLU A 55 10.26 -6.08 3.11
CA GLU A 55 11.26 -5.21 2.47
C GLU A 55 10.67 -4.51 1.25
N PHE A 56 9.98 -5.25 0.38
CA PHE A 56 9.30 -4.70 -0.79
C PHE A 56 8.34 -3.58 -0.39
N VAL A 57 7.45 -3.82 0.58
CA VAL A 57 6.45 -2.82 0.98
C VAL A 57 7.13 -1.58 1.57
N SER A 58 8.22 -1.76 2.31
CA SER A 58 8.96 -0.65 2.92
C SER A 58 9.74 0.20 1.94
N SER A 59 10.21 -0.38 0.82
CA SER A 59 11.00 0.34 -0.20
C SER A 59 10.18 0.81 -1.40
N ALA A 60 8.99 0.26 -1.60
CA ALA A 60 8.12 0.58 -2.72
C ALA A 60 7.43 1.94 -2.54
N SER A 61 7.17 2.63 -3.64
CA SER A 61 6.23 3.75 -3.65
C SER A 61 4.78 3.27 -3.57
N VAL A 62 3.85 4.18 -3.25
CA VAL A 62 2.41 3.89 -3.32
C VAL A 62 2.01 3.43 -4.74
N ASP A 63 2.57 4.05 -5.78
CA ASP A 63 2.30 3.67 -7.17
C ASP A 63 2.82 2.27 -7.54
N ASP A 64 3.97 1.86 -6.99
CA ASP A 64 4.47 0.50 -7.16
C ASP A 64 3.53 -0.54 -6.53
N ILE A 65 3.00 -0.24 -5.34
CA ILE A 65 2.02 -1.11 -4.67
C ILE A 65 0.71 -1.16 -5.48
N LYS A 66 0.22 -0.01 -5.95
CA LYS A 66 -0.96 0.06 -6.84
C LYS A 66 -0.75 -0.78 -8.10
N ALA A 67 0.41 -0.72 -8.73
CA ALA A 67 0.73 -1.48 -9.92
C ALA A 67 0.66 -3.00 -9.67
N VAL A 68 1.19 -3.47 -8.53
CA VAL A 68 1.08 -4.88 -8.12
C VAL A 68 -0.37 -5.28 -7.87
N VAL A 69 -1.15 -4.46 -7.16
CA VAL A 69 -2.57 -4.77 -6.89
C VAL A 69 -3.37 -4.83 -8.20
N ARG A 70 -3.14 -3.88 -9.11
CA ARG A 70 -3.87 -3.81 -10.39
C ARG A 70 -3.53 -4.97 -11.32
N ALA A 71 -2.24 -5.28 -11.47
CA ALA A 71 -1.78 -6.31 -12.40
C ALA A 71 -1.82 -7.72 -11.81
N GLY A 72 -1.86 -7.84 -10.48
CA GLY A 72 -1.53 -9.07 -9.80
C GLY A 72 -0.06 -9.43 -9.99
N ARG A 73 0.32 -10.64 -9.57
CA ARG A 73 1.64 -11.19 -9.85
C ARG A 73 1.58 -12.71 -9.92
N SER A 74 2.30 -13.26 -10.87
CA SER A 74 2.56 -14.70 -10.89
C SER A 74 3.49 -15.05 -9.72
N GLY A 75 3.16 -16.12 -9.00
CA GLY A 75 4.15 -16.74 -8.12
C GLY A 75 5.29 -17.31 -8.96
N ASP A 76 6.50 -17.36 -8.39
CA ASP A 76 7.64 -18.05 -8.97
C ASP A 76 8.14 -19.07 -7.97
N ALA A 77 7.71 -20.32 -8.12
CA ALA A 77 8.08 -21.41 -7.22
C ALA A 77 9.60 -21.67 -7.19
N LYS A 78 10.35 -21.27 -8.23
CA LYS A 78 11.81 -21.44 -8.27
C LYS A 78 12.53 -20.37 -7.46
N LYS A 79 12.06 -19.11 -7.54
CA LYS A 79 12.65 -17.98 -6.80
C LYS A 79 12.10 -17.83 -5.39
N HIS A 80 10.83 -18.15 -5.20
CA HIS A 80 10.08 -17.98 -3.96
C HIS A 80 9.30 -19.27 -3.63
N PRO A 81 10.00 -20.37 -3.30
CA PRO A 81 9.36 -21.67 -3.05
C PRO A 81 8.37 -21.64 -1.87
N ALA A 82 8.54 -20.69 -0.94
CA ALA A 82 7.61 -20.48 0.17
C ALA A 82 6.28 -19.85 -0.25
N PHE A 83 6.20 -19.22 -1.43
CA PHE A 83 5.01 -18.51 -1.92
C PHE A 83 4.83 -18.71 -3.44
N PRO A 84 4.54 -19.94 -3.89
CA PRO A 84 4.39 -20.23 -5.32
C PRO A 84 3.05 -19.77 -5.90
N ALA A 85 2.10 -19.36 -5.05
CA ALA A 85 0.75 -18.99 -5.45
C ALA A 85 0.73 -17.67 -6.25
N VAL A 86 -0.27 -17.58 -7.14
CA VAL A 86 -0.54 -16.40 -7.95
C VAL A 86 -1.36 -15.42 -7.12
N MET A 87 -0.96 -14.15 -7.11
CA MET A 87 -1.83 -13.05 -6.67
C MET A 87 -2.64 -12.59 -7.89
N PRO A 88 -3.97 -12.78 -7.90
CA PRO A 88 -4.80 -12.34 -9.02
C PRO A 88 -4.81 -10.80 -9.13
N PRO A 89 -5.11 -10.24 -10.32
CA PRO A 89 -5.35 -8.82 -10.47
C PRO A 89 -6.66 -8.40 -9.77
N PHE A 90 -6.71 -7.14 -9.32
CA PHE A 90 -7.92 -6.52 -8.76
C PHE A 90 -8.44 -5.41 -9.70
N PRO A 91 -9.05 -5.75 -10.85
CA PRO A 91 -9.39 -4.78 -11.90
C PRO A 91 -10.57 -3.88 -11.55
N ASN A 92 -11.33 -4.21 -10.50
CA ASN A 92 -12.57 -3.54 -10.13
C ASN A 92 -12.40 -2.47 -9.05
N LEU A 93 -11.17 -2.24 -8.57
CA LEU A 93 -10.88 -1.15 -7.64
C LEU A 93 -10.73 0.16 -8.42
N SER A 94 -11.37 1.23 -7.94
CA SER A 94 -11.17 2.58 -8.46
C SER A 94 -9.75 3.10 -8.17
N GLU A 95 -9.36 4.22 -8.76
CA GLU A 95 -8.05 4.84 -8.45
C GLU A 95 -7.96 5.28 -6.99
N GLU A 96 -9.07 5.77 -6.43
CA GLU A 96 -9.18 6.17 -5.04
C GLU A 96 -9.03 4.94 -4.12
N GLU A 97 -9.76 3.85 -4.41
CA GLU A 97 -9.67 2.60 -3.65
C GLU A 97 -8.27 1.98 -3.73
N LEU A 98 -7.64 2.00 -4.92
CA LEU A 98 -6.26 1.54 -5.12
C LEU A 98 -5.27 2.38 -4.30
N THR A 99 -5.49 3.69 -4.24
CA THR A 99 -4.64 4.59 -3.45
C THR A 99 -4.83 4.34 -1.96
N ALA A 100 -6.07 4.20 -1.50
CA ALA A 100 -6.41 3.90 -0.10
C ALA A 100 -5.78 2.59 0.37
N ILE A 101 -5.91 1.50 -0.40
CA ILE A 101 -5.31 0.20 -0.04
C ILE A 101 -3.79 0.25 -0.06
N ALA A 102 -3.19 0.93 -1.04
CA ALA A 102 -1.74 1.04 -1.15
C ALA A 102 -1.14 1.86 0.00
N GLU A 103 -1.75 2.99 0.36
CA GLU A 103 -1.35 3.80 1.52
C GLU A 103 -1.52 3.03 2.83
N TYR A 104 -2.65 2.32 3.00
CA TYR A 104 -2.90 1.50 4.18
C TYR A 104 -1.82 0.41 4.34
N VAL A 105 -1.49 -0.32 3.26
CA VAL A 105 -0.45 -1.36 3.28
C VAL A 105 0.94 -0.76 3.55
N HIS A 106 1.25 0.40 2.96
CA HIS A 106 2.56 1.03 3.07
C HIS A 106 2.80 1.67 4.45
N VAL A 107 1.77 2.25 5.07
CA VAL A 107 1.91 3.07 6.29
C VAL A 107 1.19 2.43 7.47
N SER A 108 -0.13 2.31 7.41
CA SER A 108 -0.96 1.94 8.58
C SER A 108 -0.76 0.49 9.02
N LEU A 109 -0.68 -0.45 8.07
CA LEU A 109 -0.48 -1.88 8.33
C LEU A 109 0.91 -2.19 8.93
N GLN A 110 1.87 -1.28 8.76
CA GLN A 110 3.24 -1.47 9.23
C GLN A 110 3.41 -1.15 10.72
N GLN A 111 2.48 -0.40 11.31
CA GLN A 111 2.41 -0.11 12.75
C GLN A 111 1.91 -1.35 13.50
#